data_AF-A0A2V7PZF1-F1
#
_entry.id   AF-A0A2V7PZF1-F1
#
_cell.length_a   1.000
_cell.length_b   1.000
_cell.length_c   1.000
_cell.angle_alpha   90.00
_cell.angle_beta   90.00
_cell.angle_gamma   90.00
#
_symmetry.space_group_name_H-M   'P 1'
#
loop_
_entity.id
_entity.type
_entity.pdbx_description
1 polymer ?
#
loop_
_entity_poly.entity_id
_entity_poly.type
_entity_poly.pdbx_seq_one_letter_code
_entity_poly.pdbx_strand_id
1 'polypeptide(L)'
;MRVYISVDMEGIAGVVHESQTDPTTPAFAAEYARFRHLMTAEANAAVEGALAAGATRVLVNDSHWFMRNLLAEELHQSAELVSGDPKPRSMMQEIDQQGGFDAALF
;
A
#
# COMPACT_ATOMS: atom_id res chain seq x y z
N MET A 1 -14.68 -12.09 -5.71
CA MET A 1 -14.57 -11.30 -4.46
C MET A 1 -13.73 -10.08 -4.74
N ARG A 2 -14.10 -8.91 -4.21
CA ARG A 2 -13.38 -7.64 -4.37
C ARG A 2 -12.72 -7.28 -3.05
N VAL A 3 -11.43 -7.06 -3.09
CA VAL A 3 -10.61 -6.81 -1.90
C VAL A 3 -10.03 -5.40 -1.96
N TYR A 4 -10.21 -4.65 -0.88
CA TYR A 4 -9.57 -3.37 -0.65
C TYR A 4 -8.39 -3.57 0.29
N ILE A 5 -7.24 -2.99 -0.02
CA ILE A 5 -6.04 -3.04 0.83
C ILE A 5 -5.58 -1.60 1.07
N SER A 6 -5.60 -1.14 2.33
CA SER A 6 -4.95 0.11 2.72
C SER A 6 -3.55 -0.24 3.24
N VAL A 7 -2.49 0.35 2.70
CA VAL A 7 -1.12 0.00 3.09
C VAL A 7 -0.45 1.20 3.75
N ASP A 8 -0.08 1.04 5.01
CA ASP A 8 0.71 2.01 5.79
C ASP A 8 2.13 1.48 6.05
N MET A 9 3.10 2.35 6.37
CA MET A 9 4.52 1.94 6.35
C MET A 9 5.08 1.56 7.72
N GLU A 10 4.62 2.17 8.81
CA GLU A 10 5.12 1.91 10.18
C GLU A 10 4.92 0.46 10.63
N GLY A 11 3.89 -0.22 10.10
CA GLY A 11 3.56 -1.60 10.45
C GLY A 11 4.27 -2.67 9.61
N ILE A 12 4.98 -2.30 8.55
CA ILE A 12 5.59 -3.25 7.61
C ILE A 12 6.64 -4.12 8.32
N ALA A 13 6.69 -5.41 8.01
CA ALA A 13 7.64 -6.32 8.64
C ALA A 13 9.09 -5.86 8.45
N GLY A 14 9.81 -5.77 9.58
CA GLY A 14 11.20 -5.31 9.62
C GLY A 14 11.36 -3.80 9.85
N VAL A 15 10.30 -3.00 9.77
CA VAL A 15 10.32 -1.61 10.21
C VAL A 15 10.43 -1.57 11.73
N VAL A 16 11.42 -0.84 12.23
CA VAL A 16 11.72 -0.72 13.66
C VAL A 16 12.04 0.72 14.09
N HIS A 17 12.18 1.65 13.13
CA HIS A 17 12.62 3.01 13.41
C HIS A 17 12.09 4.01 12.37
N GLU A 18 11.87 5.27 12.77
CA GLU A 18 11.33 6.35 11.91
C GLU A 18 12.18 6.64 10.67
N SER A 19 13.48 6.37 10.73
CA SER A 19 14.37 6.56 9.58
C SER A 19 14.03 5.68 8.37
N GLN A 20 13.16 4.69 8.57
CA GLN A 20 12.69 3.77 7.54
C GLN A 20 11.35 4.23 6.95
N THR A 21 10.64 5.15 7.61
CA THR A 21 9.29 5.58 7.24
C THR A 21 9.17 7.08 6.97
N ASP A 22 10.14 7.91 7.35
CA ASP A 22 10.07 9.36 7.10
C ASP A 22 10.67 9.75 5.72
N PRO A 23 9.84 10.23 4.77
CA PRO A 23 10.30 10.70 3.45
C PRO A 23 10.92 12.10 3.46
N THR A 24 10.84 12.83 4.57
CA THR A 24 11.13 14.28 4.62
C THR A 24 12.53 14.58 5.12
N THR A 25 13.12 13.71 5.93
CA THR A 25 14.45 13.90 6.51
C THR A 25 15.54 13.38 5.55
N PRO A 26 16.46 14.23 5.03
CA PRO A 26 17.46 13.80 4.06
C PRO A 26 18.40 12.70 4.55
N ALA A 27 18.71 12.68 5.85
CA ALA A 27 19.55 11.64 6.45
C ALA A 27 18.90 10.25 6.43
N PHE A 28 17.59 10.17 6.25
CA PHE A 28 16.81 8.94 6.25
C PHE A 28 16.55 8.39 4.84
N ALA A 29 16.88 9.15 3.79
CA ALA A 29 16.52 8.82 2.41
C ALA A 29 16.96 7.41 1.95
N ALA A 30 18.13 6.93 2.40
CA ALA A 30 18.62 5.61 2.04
C ALA A 30 17.82 4.47 2.68
N GLU A 31 17.51 4.57 3.98
CA GLU A 31 16.68 3.59 4.69
C GLU A 31 15.24 3.67 4.20
N TYR A 32 14.68 4.88 4.02
CA TYR A 32 13.36 5.07 3.43
C TYR A 32 13.22 4.40 2.06
N ALA A 33 14.16 4.65 1.14
CA ALA A 33 14.16 4.04 -0.19
C ALA A 33 14.20 2.50 -0.12
N ARG A 34 15.06 1.95 0.74
CA ARG A 34 15.14 0.50 0.97
C ARG A 34 13.82 -0.07 1.48
N PHE A 35 13.17 0.60 2.42
CA PHE A 35 11.96 0.08 3.06
C PHE A 35 10.69 0.22 2.20
N ARG A 36 10.67 1.12 1.21
CA ARG A 36 9.61 1.13 0.18
C ARG A 36 9.53 -0.17 -0.61
N HIS A 37 10.67 -0.83 -0.84
CA HIS A 37 10.69 -2.16 -1.46
C HIS A 37 10.06 -3.22 -0.55
N LEU A 38 10.33 -3.18 0.77
CA LEU A 38 9.70 -4.09 1.73
C LEU A 38 8.19 -3.84 1.83
N MET A 39 7.76 -2.58 1.90
CA MET A 39 6.35 -2.18 1.88
C MET A 39 5.64 -2.72 0.62
N THR A 40 6.27 -2.59 -0.55
CA THR A 40 5.72 -3.08 -1.82
C THR A 40 5.68 -4.62 -1.86
N ALA A 41 6.71 -5.30 -1.36
CA ALA A 41 6.74 -6.75 -1.27
C ALA A 41 5.67 -7.32 -0.33
N GLU A 42 5.42 -6.67 0.81
CA GLU A 42 4.38 -7.08 1.75
C GLU A 42 2.97 -6.82 1.19
N ALA A 43 2.76 -5.70 0.51
CA ALA A 43 1.53 -5.44 -0.25
C ALA A 43 1.30 -6.52 -1.32
N ASN A 44 2.35 -6.94 -2.05
CA ASN A 44 2.26 -8.02 -3.03
C ASN A 44 1.89 -9.36 -2.37
N ALA A 45 2.44 -9.68 -1.21
CA ALA A 45 2.07 -10.88 -0.47
C ALA A 45 0.57 -10.88 -0.09
N ALA A 46 0.02 -9.73 0.32
CA ALA A 46 -1.40 -9.57 0.58
C ALA A 46 -2.26 -9.71 -0.69
N VAL A 47 -1.83 -9.13 -1.81
CA VAL A 47 -2.48 -9.29 -3.12
C VAL A 47 -2.49 -10.75 -3.55
N GLU A 48 -1.35 -11.44 -3.49
CA GLU A 48 -1.23 -12.86 -3.84
C GLU A 48 -2.14 -13.73 -2.97
N GLY A 49 -2.18 -13.48 -1.66
CA GLY A 49 -3.09 -14.16 -0.73
C GLY A 49 -4.56 -13.95 -1.09
N ALA A 50 -4.95 -12.71 -1.42
CA ALA A 50 -6.31 -12.39 -1.87
C ALA A 50 -6.67 -13.13 -3.17
N LEU A 51 -5.77 -13.13 -4.15
CA LEU A 51 -5.97 -13.83 -5.43
C LEU A 51 -6.07 -15.34 -5.24
N ALA A 52 -5.22 -15.94 -4.41
CA ALA A 52 -5.27 -17.36 -4.08
C ALA A 52 -6.61 -17.73 -3.38
N ALA A 53 -7.21 -16.79 -2.64
CA ALA A 53 -8.53 -16.93 -2.03
C ALA A 53 -9.70 -16.68 -3.01
N GLY A 54 -9.45 -16.44 -4.30
CA GLY A 54 -10.48 -16.21 -5.32
C GLY A 54 -10.93 -14.75 -5.45
N ALA A 55 -10.11 -13.79 -5.01
CA ALA A 55 -10.32 -12.39 -5.37
C ALA A 55 -10.22 -12.21 -6.90
N THR A 56 -11.16 -11.47 -7.46
CA THR A 56 -11.24 -11.15 -8.88
C THR A 56 -10.87 -9.69 -9.16
N ARG A 57 -10.69 -8.90 -8.09
CA ARG A 57 -10.28 -7.51 -8.12
C ARG A 57 -9.61 -7.18 -6.79
N VAL A 58 -8.45 -6.53 -6.85
CA VAL A 58 -7.71 -6.07 -5.67
C VAL A 58 -7.31 -4.62 -5.90
N LEU A 59 -7.78 -3.71 -5.05
CA LEU A 59 -7.37 -2.30 -5.05
C LEU A 59 -6.46 -2.06 -3.87
N VAL A 60 -5.27 -1.53 -4.14
CA VAL A 60 -4.25 -1.20 -3.14
C VAL A 60 -4.15 0.32 -3.03
N ASN A 61 -4.43 0.85 -1.84
CA ASN A 61 -4.40 2.26 -1.52
C ASN A 61 -3.16 2.58 -0.68
N ASP A 62 -2.22 3.31 -1.25
CA ASP A 62 -1.05 3.80 -0.54
C ASP A 62 -1.46 4.81 0.53
N SER A 63 -1.21 4.55 1.80
CA SER A 63 -1.86 5.26 2.89
C SER A 63 -0.89 5.94 3.86
N HIS A 64 0.39 5.94 3.51
CA HIS A 64 1.47 6.48 4.33
C HIS A 64 1.90 7.88 3.87
N TRP A 65 2.06 8.86 4.76
CA TRP A 65 2.55 10.23 4.44
C TRP A 65 1.95 10.83 3.15
N PHE A 66 2.79 11.02 2.12
CA PHE A 66 2.43 11.60 0.82
C PHE A 66 1.78 10.61 -0.13
N MET A 67 1.59 9.38 0.32
CA MET A 67 0.88 8.31 -0.38
C MET A 67 1.54 7.95 -1.73
N ARG A 68 2.86 8.14 -1.85
CA ARG A 68 3.70 7.92 -3.06
C ARG A 68 4.87 6.97 -2.76
N ASN A 69 4.59 5.90 -2.03
CA ASN A 69 5.56 5.06 -1.35
C ASN A 69 5.63 3.67 -2.01
N LEU A 70 4.49 3.08 -2.35
CA LEU A 70 4.41 1.86 -3.15
C LEU A 70 5.07 2.09 -4.52
N LEU A 71 5.91 1.15 -4.93
CA LEU A 71 6.64 1.19 -6.20
C LEU A 71 5.77 0.55 -7.29
N ALA A 72 5.19 1.37 -8.16
CA ALA A 72 4.23 0.91 -9.15
C ALA A 72 4.83 -0.13 -10.13
N GLU A 73 6.12 -0.01 -10.43
CA GLU A 73 6.88 -0.94 -11.25
C GLU A 73 7.15 -2.30 -10.59
N GLU A 74 7.02 -2.40 -9.27
CA GLU A 74 7.23 -3.63 -8.49
C GLU A 74 5.91 -4.20 -7.92
N LEU A 75 4.84 -3.41 -7.92
CA LEU A 75 3.52 -3.86 -7.46
C LEU A 75 2.97 -4.96 -8.37
N HIS A 76 2.29 -5.93 -7.77
CA HIS A 76 1.71 -7.07 -8.45
C HIS A 76 0.75 -6.61 -9.56
N GLN A 77 0.97 -7.08 -10.80
CA GLN A 77 0.29 -6.56 -12.01
C GLN A 77 -1.24 -6.70 -12.01
N SER A 78 -1.78 -7.61 -11.21
CA SER A 78 -3.25 -7.76 -11.03
C SER A 78 -3.87 -6.78 -10.03
N ALA A 79 -3.06 -5.95 -9.35
CA ALA A 79 -3.55 -4.93 -8.43
C ALA A 79 -3.81 -3.60 -9.14
N GLU A 80 -4.85 -2.90 -8.70
CA GLU A 80 -5.10 -1.50 -9.05
C GLU A 80 -4.48 -0.60 -7.96
N LEU A 81 -3.60 0.31 -8.33
CA LEU A 81 -2.93 1.22 -7.38
C LEU A 81 -3.63 2.57 -7.28
N VAL A 82 -3.91 3.01 -6.06
CA VAL A 82 -4.27 4.39 -5.72
C VAL A 82 -3.09 5.06 -5.01
N SER A 83 -2.46 6.02 -5.67
CA SER A 83 -1.26 6.72 -5.18
C SER A 83 -1.37 8.23 -5.35
N GLY A 84 -0.69 8.96 -4.46
CA GLY A 84 -0.64 10.41 -4.40
C GLY A 84 -1.51 11.00 -3.30
N ASP A 85 -1.06 12.13 -2.76
CA ASP A 85 -1.85 13.09 -2.01
C ASP A 85 -2.10 14.36 -2.86
N PRO A 86 -3.20 15.11 -2.64
CA PRO A 86 -4.26 14.89 -1.66
C PRO A 86 -5.33 13.90 -2.15
N LYS A 87 -5.80 13.02 -1.25
CA LYS A 87 -6.96 12.15 -1.45
C LYS A 87 -8.09 12.55 -0.52
N PRO A 88 -9.31 12.88 -1.02
CA PRO A 88 -10.43 13.30 -0.18
C PRO A 88 -10.76 12.35 0.97
N ARG A 89 -10.50 11.05 0.80
CA ARG A 89 -10.72 10.02 1.84
C ARG A 89 -9.42 9.44 2.40
N SER A 90 -8.26 10.04 2.13
CA SER A 90 -6.97 9.66 2.72
C SER A 90 -6.70 8.13 2.63
N MET A 91 -6.45 7.47 3.76
CA MET A 91 -6.20 6.03 3.89
C MET A 91 -7.36 5.14 3.42
N MET A 92 -8.53 5.72 3.18
CA MET A 92 -9.75 5.05 2.74
C MET A 92 -10.20 5.50 1.35
N GLN A 93 -9.30 6.06 0.54
CA GLN A 93 -9.61 6.48 -0.83
C GLN A 93 -10.12 5.32 -1.68
N GLU A 94 -11.18 5.58 -2.46
CA GLU A 94 -11.90 4.62 -3.31
C GLU A 94 -12.69 3.51 -2.59
N ILE A 95 -12.74 3.43 -1.25
CA ILE A 95 -13.46 2.33 -0.58
C ILE A 95 -14.97 2.30 -0.88
N ASP A 96 -15.56 3.45 -1.21
CA ASP A 96 -16.98 3.64 -1.49
C ASP A 96 -17.32 3.56 -2.99
N GLN A 97 -16.42 3.04 -3.81
CA GLN A 97 -16.67 2.84 -5.23
C GLN A 97 -17.97 2.07 -5.50
N GLN A 98 -18.61 2.36 -6.62
CA GLN A 98 -19.86 1.72 -7.01
C GLN A 98 -19.70 0.19 -7.01
N GLY A 99 -20.58 -0.46 -6.24
CA GLY A 99 -20.53 -1.89 -6.00
C GLY A 99 -19.85 -2.27 -4.67
N GLY A 100 -18.97 -1.45 -4.11
CA GLY A 100 -18.26 -1.69 -2.86
C GLY A 100 -17.17 -2.78 -2.93
N PHE A 101 -16.64 -3.11 -1.76
CA PHE A 101 -15.69 -4.21 -1.55
C PHE A 101 -16.29 -5.25 -0.60
N ASP A 102 -15.91 -6.50 -0.78
CA ASP A 102 -16.41 -7.62 0.02
C ASP A 102 -15.53 -7.86 1.27
N ALA A 103 -14.27 -7.38 1.23
CA ALA A 103 -13.33 -7.40 2.33
C ALA A 103 -12.39 -6.18 2.27
N ALA A 104 -11.90 -5.77 3.45
CA ALA A 104 -10.84 -4.78 3.59
C ALA A 104 -9.69 -5.36 4.42
N LEU A 105 -8.46 -5.15 3.98
CA LEU A 105 -7.23 -5.47 4.69
C LEU A 105 -6.50 -4.16 4.96
N PHE A 106 -5.87 -4.08 6.14
CA PHE A 106 -5.07 -2.95 6.61
C PHE A 106 -3.73 -3.48 7.11
#